data_AF-A0A4U3AT22-F1
#
_entry.id   AF-A0A4U3AT22-F1
#
_cell.length_a   1.000
_cell.length_b   1.000
_cell.length_c   1.000
_cell.angle_alpha   90.00
_cell.angle_beta   90.00
_cell.angle_gamma   90.00
#
_symmetry.space_group_name_H-M   'P 1'
#
loop_
_entity.id
_entity.type
_entity.pdbx_description
1 polymer ?
#
loop_
_entity_poly.entity_id
_entity_poly.type
_entity_poly.pdbx_seq_one_letter_code
_entity_poly.pdbx_strand_id
1 'polypeptide(L)'
;IQPSDEAYHNVAVAHYNLGELEEASEFFLRVAGDSDYIMYSYVKCLIDLGRTTEAKEKLDAFNRKSDNFLGEINVADLYVELHCYKEAIEWFEKGYKECWKSPNWISRFVYALYKANNYSRMNEVIRESIEAKTEEIEDVQNEEVEENWTEKDKKELIEEYTEENNCYKKMIERIESGYVPGLEFETYHLGACYLFGCKRHNHLEYEK
;
A
#
# COMPACT_ATOMS: atom_id res chain seq x y z
N ILE A 1 21.75 28.65 -1.08
CA ILE A 1 20.67 27.84 -0.46
C ILE A 1 20.78 26.45 -1.07
N GLN A 2 21.02 25.41 -0.27
CA GLN A 2 20.99 24.03 -0.77
C GLN A 2 19.55 23.50 -0.70
N PRO A 3 19.07 22.76 -1.71
CA PRO A 3 17.75 22.13 -1.63
C PRO A 3 17.69 21.15 -0.46
N SER A 4 16.54 21.07 0.21
CA SER A 4 16.33 20.14 1.32
C SER A 4 15.97 18.74 0.81
N ASP A 5 16.05 17.73 1.66
CA ASP A 5 15.71 16.35 1.29
C ASP A 5 14.24 16.22 0.85
N GLU A 6 13.33 17.01 1.44
CA GLU A 6 11.94 17.06 0.98
C GLU A 6 11.81 17.62 -0.45
N ALA A 7 12.67 18.59 -0.81
CA ALA A 7 12.68 19.13 -2.17
C ALA A 7 13.17 18.08 -3.17
N TYR A 8 14.21 17.32 -2.81
CA TYR A 8 14.71 16.22 -3.65
C TYR A 8 13.72 15.06 -3.75
N HIS A 9 13.03 14.71 -2.66
CA HIS A 9 11.94 13.74 -2.68
C HIS A 9 10.84 14.17 -3.65
N ASN A 10 10.38 15.43 -3.58
CA ASN A 10 9.34 15.93 -4.49
C ASN A 10 9.78 15.93 -5.96
N VAL A 11 11.07 16.16 -6.21
CA VAL A 11 11.65 16.01 -7.56
C VAL A 11 11.61 14.55 -8.00
N ALA A 12 11.95 13.59 -7.13
CA ALA A 12 11.83 12.16 -7.42
C ALA A 12 10.39 11.77 -7.78
N VAL A 13 9.41 12.27 -7.02
CA VAL A 13 7.99 12.07 -7.27
C VAL A 13 7.56 12.65 -8.62
N ALA A 14 8.06 13.83 -8.99
CA ALA A 14 7.76 14.42 -10.30
C ALA A 14 8.31 13.56 -11.44
N HIS A 15 9.58 13.13 -11.36
CA HIS A 15 10.19 12.24 -12.35
C HIS A 15 9.44 10.91 -12.47
N TYR A 16 9.06 10.30 -11.34
CA TYR A 16 8.29 9.04 -11.35
C TYR A 16 6.97 9.19 -12.11
N ASN A 17 6.21 10.26 -11.85
CA ASN A 17 4.94 10.52 -12.52
C ASN A 17 5.10 10.87 -14.01
N LEU A 18 6.29 11.33 -14.43
CA LEU A 18 6.64 11.53 -15.84
C LEU A 18 7.12 10.25 -16.53
N GLY A 19 7.34 9.16 -15.79
CA GLY A 19 7.92 7.92 -16.29
C GLY A 19 9.45 7.96 -16.46
N GLU A 20 10.10 8.98 -15.90
CA GLU A 20 11.56 9.18 -15.88
C GLU A 20 12.14 8.39 -14.69
N LEU A 21 12.07 7.06 -14.80
CA LEU A 21 12.30 6.14 -13.69
C LEU A 21 13.76 6.11 -13.21
N GLU A 22 14.73 6.27 -14.12
CA GLU A 22 16.14 6.39 -13.77
C GLU A 22 16.37 7.58 -12.84
N GLU A 23 15.93 8.78 -13.24
CA GLU A 23 16.06 10.01 -12.46
C GLU A 23 15.29 9.90 -11.14
N ALA A 24 14.07 9.36 -11.17
CA ALA A 24 13.28 9.13 -9.96
C ALA A 24 14.04 8.24 -8.96
N SER A 25 14.62 7.14 -9.45
CA SER A 25 15.36 6.19 -8.62
C SER A 25 16.59 6.83 -7.96
N GLU A 26 17.33 7.67 -8.69
CA GLU A 26 18.50 8.37 -8.17
C GLU A 26 18.13 9.34 -7.05
N PHE A 27 17.06 10.13 -7.23
CA PHE A 27 16.61 11.07 -6.22
C PHE A 27 16.00 10.38 -5.01
N PHE A 28 15.19 9.33 -5.19
CA PHE A 28 14.66 8.56 -4.05
C PHE A 28 15.79 7.92 -3.24
N LEU A 29 16.76 7.26 -3.89
CA LEU A 29 17.89 6.65 -3.19
C LEU A 29 18.70 7.69 -2.41
N ARG A 30 18.92 8.87 -2.99
CA ARG A 30 19.66 9.96 -2.35
C ARG A 30 19.04 10.38 -1.02
N VAL A 31 17.71 10.43 -0.94
CA VAL A 31 16.99 10.93 0.24
C VAL A 31 16.42 9.83 1.12
N ALA A 32 16.56 8.56 0.73
CA ALA A 32 15.95 7.45 1.46
C ALA A 32 16.41 7.38 2.92
N GLY A 33 17.71 7.51 3.17
CA GLY A 33 18.26 7.37 4.53
C GLY A 33 17.72 6.10 5.22
N ASP A 34 17.15 6.26 6.41
CA ASP A 34 16.49 5.20 7.19
C ASP A 34 14.95 5.21 7.03
N SER A 35 14.43 5.84 5.97
CA SER A 35 12.99 5.89 5.67
C SER A 35 12.57 4.74 4.78
N ASP A 36 11.88 3.75 5.36
CA ASP A 36 11.32 2.62 4.62
C ASP A 36 10.28 3.08 3.57
N TYR A 37 9.59 4.19 3.79
CA TYR A 37 8.63 4.77 2.83
C TYR A 37 9.31 5.28 1.56
N ILE A 38 10.44 5.97 1.69
CA ILE A 38 11.20 6.46 0.54
C ILE A 38 11.95 5.30 -0.12
N MET A 39 12.50 4.39 0.69
CA MET A 39 13.13 3.17 0.20
C MET A 39 12.16 2.32 -0.62
N TYR A 40 10.90 2.20 -0.21
CA TYR A 40 9.85 1.51 -0.96
C TYR A 40 9.62 2.12 -2.34
N SER A 41 9.57 3.45 -2.44
CA SER A 41 9.47 4.13 -3.74
C SER A 41 10.67 3.86 -4.64
N TYR A 42 11.88 3.84 -4.06
CA TYR A 42 13.09 3.48 -4.80
C TYR A 42 13.06 2.02 -5.26
N VAL A 43 12.68 1.06 -4.42
CA VAL A 43 12.56 -0.35 -4.80
C VAL A 43 11.52 -0.52 -5.92
N LYS A 44 10.39 0.18 -5.85
CA LYS A 44 9.40 0.19 -6.93
C LYS A 44 10.00 0.67 -8.26
N CYS A 45 10.79 1.75 -8.24
CA CYS A 45 11.49 2.22 -9.44
C CYS A 45 12.44 1.14 -9.99
N LEU A 46 13.21 0.46 -9.12
CA LEU A 46 14.10 -0.62 -9.55
C LEU A 46 13.34 -1.76 -10.22
N ILE A 47 12.16 -2.13 -9.69
CA ILE A 47 11.29 -3.16 -10.26
C ILE A 47 10.82 -2.75 -11.65
N ASP A 48 10.31 -1.52 -11.79
CA ASP A 48 9.79 -1.00 -13.06
C ASP A 48 10.88 -0.85 -14.13
N LEU A 49 12.12 -0.57 -13.71
CA LEU A 49 13.31 -0.58 -14.55
C LEU A 49 13.81 -1.99 -14.90
N GLY A 50 13.21 -3.05 -14.35
CA GLY A 50 13.65 -4.44 -14.54
C GLY A 50 14.94 -4.79 -13.78
N ARG A 51 15.39 -3.97 -12.83
CA ARG A 51 16.58 -4.19 -11.97
C ARG A 51 16.23 -5.12 -10.80
N THR A 52 15.69 -6.30 -11.11
CA THR A 52 15.06 -7.21 -10.14
C THR A 52 16.02 -7.72 -9.06
N THR A 53 17.29 -7.95 -9.38
CA THR A 53 18.29 -8.43 -8.40
C THR A 53 18.54 -7.38 -7.31
N GLU A 54 18.79 -6.14 -7.72
CA GLU A 54 19.00 -5.02 -6.80
C GLU A 54 17.74 -4.70 -5.99
N ALA A 55 16.57 -4.71 -6.65
CA ALA A 55 15.29 -4.55 -5.98
C ALA A 55 15.10 -5.59 -4.87
N LYS A 56 15.39 -6.87 -5.16
CA LYS A 56 15.30 -7.95 -4.18
C LYS A 56 16.28 -7.75 -3.03
N GLU A 57 17.54 -7.40 -3.31
CA GLU A 57 18.53 -7.15 -2.25
C GLU A 57 18.08 -6.06 -1.27
N LYS A 58 17.47 -4.98 -1.80
CA LYS A 58 16.92 -3.91 -0.97
C LYS A 58 15.69 -4.34 -0.19
N LEU A 59 14.81 -5.11 -0.82
CA LEU A 59 13.58 -5.60 -0.19
C LEU A 59 13.87 -6.63 0.92
N ASP A 60 14.87 -7.49 0.74
CA ASP A 60 15.34 -8.47 1.74
C ASP A 60 15.92 -7.77 3.00
N ALA A 61 16.31 -6.50 2.88
CA ALA A 61 16.86 -5.71 3.99
C ALA A 61 15.79 -5.01 4.86
N PHE A 62 14.51 -5.01 4.47
CA PHE A 62 13.44 -4.42 5.28
C PHE A 62 13.32 -5.14 6.63
N ASN A 63 13.28 -4.35 7.71
CA ASN A 63 13.25 -4.86 9.07
C ASN A 63 11.95 -4.46 9.77
N ARG A 64 11.11 -5.46 10.07
CA ARG A 64 9.85 -5.27 10.81
C ARG A 64 10.01 -4.55 12.17
N LYS A 65 11.20 -4.61 12.77
CA LYS A 65 11.49 -3.96 14.07
C LYS A 65 11.99 -2.52 13.93
N SER A 66 12.09 -1.99 12.71
CA SER A 66 12.45 -0.60 12.48
C SER A 66 11.34 0.32 13.00
N ASP A 67 11.72 1.42 13.65
CA ASP A 67 10.77 2.43 14.11
C ASP A 67 10.01 3.09 12.95
N ASN A 68 10.59 3.06 11.74
CA ASN A 68 10.01 3.62 10.51
C ASN A 68 9.39 2.56 9.60
N PHE A 69 9.12 1.35 10.09
CA PHE A 69 8.68 0.24 9.25
C PHE A 69 7.40 0.57 8.47
N LEU A 70 7.45 0.40 7.15
CA LEU A 70 6.35 0.75 6.23
C LEU A 70 5.11 -0.16 6.37
N GLY A 71 5.27 -1.34 6.96
CA GLY A 71 4.20 -2.33 7.10
C GLY A 71 4.39 -3.55 6.19
N GLU A 72 3.89 -4.68 6.66
CA GLU A 72 4.10 -6.00 6.06
C GLU A 72 3.48 -6.12 4.66
N ILE A 73 2.30 -5.52 4.47
CA ILE A 73 1.53 -5.60 3.23
C ILE A 73 2.29 -4.93 2.07
N ASN A 74 2.82 -3.74 2.31
CA ASN A 74 3.63 -3.01 1.32
C ASN A 74 4.87 -3.82 0.90
N VAL A 75 5.56 -4.44 1.87
CA VAL A 75 6.72 -5.29 1.57
C VAL A 75 6.29 -6.53 0.77
N ALA A 76 5.20 -7.18 1.16
CA ALA A 76 4.65 -8.34 0.44
C ALA A 76 4.30 -8.00 -1.01
N ASP A 77 3.71 -6.82 -1.25
CA ASP A 77 3.31 -6.36 -2.56
C ASP A 77 4.49 -6.21 -3.53
N LEU A 78 5.64 -5.71 -3.08
CA LEU A 78 6.84 -5.65 -3.92
C LEU A 78 7.41 -7.03 -4.23
N TYR A 79 7.30 -8.00 -3.31
CA TYR A 79 7.68 -9.38 -3.62
C TYR A 79 6.76 -10.00 -4.68
N VAL A 80 5.47 -9.65 -4.72
CA VAL A 80 4.55 -10.09 -5.79
C VAL A 80 4.99 -9.53 -7.15
N GLU A 81 5.36 -8.25 -7.21
CA GLU A 81 5.87 -7.62 -8.44
C GLU A 81 7.17 -8.29 -8.92
N LEU A 82 8.04 -8.74 -8.00
CA LEU A 82 9.25 -9.50 -8.30
C LEU A 82 9.00 -10.99 -8.61
N HIS A 83 7.75 -11.46 -8.56
CA HIS A 83 7.36 -12.86 -8.69
C HIS A 83 7.99 -13.80 -7.62
N CYS A 84 8.40 -13.24 -6.49
CA CYS A 84 8.91 -13.93 -5.32
C CYS A 84 7.75 -14.34 -4.41
N TYR A 85 6.89 -15.26 -4.90
CA TYR A 85 5.61 -15.55 -4.26
C TYR A 85 5.73 -16.18 -2.86
N LYS A 86 6.82 -16.91 -2.57
CA LYS A 86 7.01 -17.52 -1.24
C LYS A 86 7.25 -16.44 -0.19
N GLU A 87 8.17 -15.53 -0.48
CA GLU A 87 8.48 -14.39 0.38
C GLU A 87 7.27 -13.45 0.51
N ALA A 88 6.54 -13.21 -0.58
CA ALA A 88 5.28 -12.46 -0.53
C ALA A 88 4.28 -13.07 0.46
N ILE A 89 4.04 -14.39 0.37
CA ILE A 89 3.15 -15.12 1.29
C ILE A 89 3.62 -14.97 2.74
N GLU A 90 4.91 -15.13 3.01
CA GLU A 90 5.45 -14.97 4.37
C GLU A 90 5.19 -13.57 4.94
N TRP A 91 5.29 -12.52 4.12
CA TRP A 91 4.99 -11.16 4.54
C TRP A 91 3.50 -10.89 4.69
N PHE A 92 2.66 -11.36 3.76
CA PHE A 92 1.20 -11.27 3.91
C PHE A 92 0.72 -11.94 5.20
N GLU A 93 1.22 -13.14 5.52
CA GLU A 93 0.82 -13.86 6.74
C GLU A 93 1.22 -13.11 8.03
N LYS A 94 2.34 -12.37 8.02
CA LYS A 94 2.74 -11.54 9.16
C LYS A 94 1.75 -10.39 9.39
N GLY A 95 1.28 -9.74 8.32
CA GLY A 95 0.31 -8.63 8.39
C GLY A 95 -1.15 -9.07 8.50
N TYR A 96 -1.47 -10.32 8.16
CA TYR A 96 -2.84 -10.79 7.91
C TYR A 96 -3.82 -10.58 9.08
N LYS A 97 -3.32 -10.68 10.31
CA LYS A 97 -4.13 -10.51 11.53
C LYS A 97 -4.22 -9.07 12.01
N GLU A 98 -3.28 -8.22 11.59
CA GLU A 98 -3.10 -6.87 12.11
C GLU A 98 -3.71 -5.83 11.14
N CYS A 99 -3.74 -6.13 9.84
CA CYS A 99 -4.28 -5.24 8.82
C CYS A 99 -5.75 -5.50 8.52
N TRP A 100 -6.49 -4.41 8.33
CA TRP A 100 -7.84 -4.46 7.77
C TRP A 100 -7.83 -5.11 6.38
N LYS A 101 -8.75 -6.03 6.13
CA LYS A 101 -8.82 -6.79 4.89
C LYS A 101 -9.56 -5.98 3.83
N SER A 102 -8.81 -5.39 2.90
CA SER A 102 -9.38 -4.74 1.72
C SER A 102 -9.26 -5.67 0.50
N PRO A 103 -10.18 -5.57 -0.48
CA PRO A 103 -10.10 -6.37 -1.69
C PRO A 103 -8.77 -6.26 -2.44
N ASN A 104 -8.11 -5.09 -2.35
CA ASN A 104 -6.90 -4.78 -3.11
C ASN A 104 -5.73 -5.67 -2.69
N TRP A 105 -5.31 -5.62 -1.42
CA TRP A 105 -4.17 -6.45 -0.99
C TRP A 105 -4.55 -7.93 -0.81
N ILE A 106 -5.80 -8.24 -0.45
CA ILE A 106 -6.28 -9.64 -0.37
C ILE A 106 -6.18 -10.30 -1.74
N SER A 107 -6.53 -9.61 -2.82
CA SER A 107 -6.42 -10.17 -4.17
C SER A 107 -4.98 -10.53 -4.53
N ARG A 108 -4.01 -9.69 -4.14
CA ARG A 108 -2.58 -9.93 -4.35
C ARG A 108 -2.07 -11.09 -3.49
N PHE A 109 -2.55 -11.22 -2.26
CA PHE A 109 -2.23 -12.36 -1.41
C PHE A 109 -2.78 -13.68 -1.98
N VAL A 110 -4.05 -13.70 -2.37
CA VAL A 110 -4.70 -14.85 -3.01
C VAL A 110 -4.00 -15.21 -4.32
N TYR A 111 -3.57 -14.21 -5.11
CA TYR A 111 -2.77 -14.44 -6.31
C TYR A 111 -1.42 -15.07 -5.99
N ALA A 112 -0.70 -14.60 -4.97
CA ALA A 112 0.56 -15.21 -4.55
C ALA A 112 0.37 -16.67 -4.10
N LEU A 113 -0.68 -16.95 -3.33
CA LEU A 113 -1.05 -18.32 -2.91
C LEU A 113 -1.37 -19.22 -4.11
N TYR A 114 -2.13 -18.72 -5.08
CA TYR A 114 -2.43 -19.42 -6.33
C TYR A 114 -1.15 -19.77 -7.10
N LYS A 115 -0.25 -18.80 -7.29
CA LYS A 115 1.03 -18.99 -7.99
C LYS A 115 1.97 -19.96 -7.26
N ALA A 116 1.83 -20.09 -5.95
CA ALA A 116 2.55 -21.07 -5.12
C ALA A 116 1.83 -22.42 -4.97
N ASN A 117 0.67 -22.62 -5.64
CA ASN A 117 -0.19 -23.80 -5.51
C ASN A 117 -0.69 -24.06 -4.07
N ASN A 118 -0.80 -23.03 -3.23
CA ASN A 118 -1.31 -23.14 -1.86
C ASN A 118 -2.83 -22.93 -1.82
N TYR A 119 -3.56 -23.82 -2.49
CA TYR A 119 -5.01 -23.69 -2.66
C TYR A 119 -5.79 -23.81 -1.34
N SER A 120 -5.28 -24.57 -0.37
CA SER A 120 -5.94 -24.69 0.94
C SER A 120 -6.00 -23.34 1.65
N ARG A 121 -4.85 -22.66 1.78
CA ARG A 121 -4.79 -21.35 2.43
C ARG A 121 -5.50 -20.28 1.59
N MET A 122 -5.44 -20.37 0.27
CA MET A 122 -6.18 -19.48 -0.65
C MET A 122 -7.69 -19.49 -0.37
N ASN A 123 -8.29 -20.68 -0.25
CA ASN A 123 -9.72 -20.82 0.05
C ASN A 123 -10.07 -20.35 1.46
N GLU A 124 -9.18 -20.57 2.43
CA GLU A 124 -9.34 -20.08 3.81
C GLU A 124 -9.36 -18.56 3.86
N VAL A 125 -8.38 -17.89 3.24
CA VAL A 125 -8.30 -16.41 3.19
C VAL A 125 -9.57 -15.80 2.61
N ILE A 126 -10.09 -16.36 1.52
CA ILE A 126 -11.34 -15.86 0.90
C ILE A 126 -12.54 -16.08 1.81
N ARG A 127 -12.66 -17.24 2.44
CA ARG A 127 -13.74 -17.52 3.38
C ARG A 127 -13.70 -16.55 4.56
N GLU A 128 -12.52 -16.37 5.18
CA GLU A 128 -12.30 -15.45 6.29
C GLU A 128 -12.66 -14.00 5.91
N SER A 129 -12.28 -13.54 4.70
CA SER A 129 -12.64 -12.22 4.19
C SER A 129 -14.15 -12.05 3.96
N ILE A 130 -14.83 -13.07 3.43
CA ILE A 130 -16.29 -13.05 3.22
C ILE A 130 -17.03 -13.04 4.56
N GLU A 131 -16.61 -13.88 5.50
CA GLU A 131 -17.21 -13.97 6.84
C GLU A 131 -17.09 -12.63 7.57
N ALA A 132 -15.88 -12.05 7.65
CA ALA A 132 -15.66 -10.76 8.29
C ALA A 132 -16.48 -9.63 7.66
N LYS A 133 -16.50 -9.53 6.32
CA LYS A 133 -17.27 -8.49 5.64
C LYS A 133 -18.79 -8.69 5.79
N THR A 134 -19.25 -9.93 5.89
CA THR A 134 -20.67 -10.22 6.13
C THR A 134 -21.08 -9.81 7.53
N GLU A 135 -20.24 -10.07 8.55
CA GLU A 135 -20.44 -9.59 9.92
C GLU A 135 -20.51 -8.06 9.98
N GLU A 136 -19.59 -7.35 9.30
CA GLU A 136 -19.63 -5.89 9.23
C GLU A 136 -20.93 -5.33 8.60
N ILE A 137 -21.45 -6.00 7.57
CA ILE A 137 -22.73 -5.63 6.96
C ILE A 137 -23.88 -5.81 7.96
N GLU A 138 -23.87 -6.93 8.70
CA GLU A 138 -24.88 -7.20 9.74
C GLU A 138 -24.81 -6.20 10.88
N ASP A 139 -23.61 -5.80 11.31
CA ASP A 139 -23.41 -4.77 12.34
C ASP A 139 -24.01 -3.43 11.91
N VAL A 140 -23.68 -2.97 10.69
CA VAL A 140 -24.24 -1.72 10.13
C VAL A 140 -25.77 -1.82 10.00
N GLN A 141 -26.31 -2.98 9.60
CA GLN A 141 -27.74 -3.21 9.52
C GLN A 141 -28.44 -3.11 10.87
N ASN A 142 -27.77 -3.53 11.95
CA ASN A 142 -28.33 -3.50 13.31
C ASN A 142 -28.11 -2.17 14.04
N GLU A 143 -27.27 -1.28 13.53
CA GLU A 143 -27.00 0.04 14.11
C GLU A 143 -28.23 0.97 14.04
N GLU A 144 -28.51 1.70 15.13
CA GLU A 144 -29.59 2.69 15.19
C GLU A 144 -29.21 3.97 14.44
N VAL A 145 -30.17 4.57 13.73
CA VAL A 145 -29.98 5.83 13.00
C VAL A 145 -30.06 7.01 13.96
N GLU A 146 -29.10 7.94 13.85
CA GLU A 146 -28.95 9.11 14.73
C GLU A 146 -28.78 10.42 13.93
N GLU A 147 -28.65 11.56 14.62
CA GLU A 147 -28.59 12.90 13.98
C GLU A 147 -27.48 13.03 12.92
N ASN A 148 -26.32 12.39 13.16
CA ASN A 148 -25.16 12.40 12.25
C ASN A 148 -24.98 11.10 11.45
N TRP A 149 -25.94 10.17 11.55
CA TRP A 149 -25.91 8.87 10.89
C TRP A 149 -27.30 8.57 10.32
N THR A 150 -27.52 8.94 9.06
CA THR A 150 -28.85 8.87 8.45
C THR A 150 -29.12 7.51 7.80
N GLU A 151 -30.40 7.21 7.54
CA GLU A 151 -30.80 6.05 6.73
C GLU A 151 -30.12 6.03 5.35
N LYS A 152 -29.81 7.21 4.81
CA LYS A 152 -29.10 7.33 3.53
C LYS A 152 -27.65 6.86 3.68
N ASP A 153 -26.94 7.37 4.69
CA ASP A 153 -25.54 7.02 4.95
C ASP A 153 -25.39 5.51 5.22
N LYS A 154 -26.31 4.98 6.03
CA LYS A 154 -26.42 3.53 6.31
C LYS A 154 -26.59 2.70 5.05
N LYS A 155 -27.49 3.12 4.16
CA LYS A 155 -27.73 2.41 2.90
C LYS A 155 -26.49 2.47 1.99
N GLU A 156 -25.84 3.63 1.87
CA GLU A 156 -24.64 3.81 1.05
C GLU A 156 -23.50 2.92 1.56
N LEU A 157 -23.29 2.84 2.88
CA LEU A 157 -22.26 1.98 3.47
C LEU A 157 -22.54 0.49 3.27
N ILE A 158 -23.80 0.06 3.42
CA ILE A 158 -24.19 -1.34 3.16
C ILE A 158 -23.96 -1.70 1.69
N GLU A 159 -24.22 -0.79 0.76
CA GLU A 159 -23.98 -0.99 -0.67
C GLU A 159 -22.48 -1.15 -0.94
N GLU A 160 -21.63 -0.26 -0.42
CA GLU A 160 -20.17 -0.35 -0.51
C GLU A 160 -19.64 -1.69 0.04
N TYR A 161 -20.04 -2.07 1.26
CA TYR A 161 -19.58 -3.33 1.86
C TYR A 161 -20.09 -4.56 1.11
N THR A 162 -21.30 -4.48 0.52
CA THR A 162 -21.84 -5.56 -0.31
C THR A 162 -21.03 -5.70 -1.60
N GLU A 163 -20.60 -4.61 -2.22
CA GLU A 163 -19.71 -4.62 -3.38
C GLU A 163 -18.34 -5.22 -3.04
N GLU A 164 -17.73 -4.82 -1.92
CA GLU A 164 -16.48 -5.42 -1.43
C GLU A 164 -16.62 -6.93 -1.17
N ASN A 165 -17.71 -7.36 -0.53
CA ASN A 165 -17.99 -8.78 -0.27
C ASN A 165 -18.12 -9.57 -1.58
N ASN A 166 -18.76 -8.97 -2.59
CA ASN A 166 -18.88 -9.56 -3.92
C ASN A 166 -17.53 -9.67 -4.64
N CYS A 167 -16.60 -8.74 -4.40
CA CYS A 167 -15.22 -8.86 -4.89
C CYS A 167 -14.54 -10.11 -4.34
N TYR A 168 -14.65 -10.40 -3.03
CA TYR A 168 -14.09 -11.62 -2.45
C TYR A 168 -14.71 -12.90 -3.03
N LYS A 169 -16.03 -12.95 -3.18
CA LYS A 169 -16.76 -14.12 -3.72
C LYS A 169 -16.34 -14.50 -5.13
N LYS A 170 -15.97 -13.53 -5.97
CA LYS A 170 -15.55 -13.74 -7.37
C LYS A 170 -14.03 -13.82 -7.54
N MET A 171 -13.27 -13.63 -6.47
CA MET A 171 -11.83 -13.39 -6.55
C MET A 171 -11.05 -14.58 -7.12
N ILE A 172 -11.34 -15.79 -6.63
CA ILE A 172 -10.67 -17.02 -7.11
C ILE A 172 -10.98 -17.24 -8.59
N GLU A 173 -12.25 -17.18 -8.99
CA GLU A 173 -12.67 -17.35 -10.39
C GLU A 173 -11.93 -16.36 -11.31
N ARG A 174 -11.83 -15.08 -10.90
CA ARG A 174 -11.09 -14.08 -11.67
C ARG A 174 -9.62 -14.45 -11.81
N ILE A 175 -8.95 -14.82 -10.73
CA ILE A 175 -7.52 -15.20 -10.76
C ILE A 175 -7.30 -16.44 -11.64
N GLU A 176 -8.15 -17.46 -11.51
CA GLU A 176 -8.10 -18.68 -12.34
C GLU A 176 -8.35 -18.38 -13.83
N SER A 177 -9.15 -17.36 -14.14
CA SER A 177 -9.37 -16.88 -15.52
C SER A 177 -8.16 -16.13 -16.13
N GLY A 178 -7.08 -15.96 -15.36
CA GLY A 178 -5.85 -15.29 -15.78
C GLY A 178 -5.73 -13.83 -15.36
N TYR A 179 -6.66 -13.33 -14.54
CA TYR A 179 -6.52 -11.99 -13.96
C TYR A 179 -5.32 -11.91 -13.03
N VAL A 180 -4.47 -10.91 -13.25
CA VAL A 180 -3.35 -10.57 -12.36
C VAL A 180 -3.72 -9.27 -11.64
N PRO A 181 -3.86 -9.29 -10.29
CA PRO A 181 -4.14 -8.07 -9.55
C PRO A 181 -2.98 -7.07 -9.64
N GLY A 182 -3.29 -5.83 -10.02
CA GLY A 182 -2.32 -4.75 -10.07
C GLY A 182 -1.90 -4.28 -8.67
N LEU A 183 -0.75 -3.61 -8.58
CA LEU A 183 -0.33 -2.90 -7.38
C LEU A 183 -0.88 -1.47 -7.45
N GLU A 184 -1.67 -1.07 -6.46
CA GLU A 184 -2.01 0.34 -6.26
C GLU A 184 -0.81 1.01 -5.59
N PHE A 185 0.02 1.65 -6.40
CA PHE A 185 1.18 2.40 -5.94
C PHE A 185 0.95 3.89 -6.17
N GLU A 186 1.01 4.67 -5.08
CA GLU A 186 0.94 6.12 -5.13
C GLU A 186 2.16 6.74 -4.45
N THR A 187 2.75 7.72 -5.13
CA THR A 187 3.78 8.58 -4.54
C THR A 187 3.13 9.75 -3.82
N TYR A 188 3.61 10.08 -2.63
CA TYR A 188 3.19 11.28 -1.91
C TYR A 188 4.27 12.37 -1.97
N HIS A 189 3.85 13.63 -2.00
CA HIS A 189 4.77 14.77 -1.88
C HIS A 189 4.98 15.14 -0.41
N LEU A 190 6.20 15.54 -0.07
CA LEU A 190 6.54 16.08 1.23
C LEU A 190 6.38 17.61 1.22
N GLY A 191 5.45 18.12 2.01
CA GLY A 191 5.33 19.56 2.27
C GLY A 191 6.28 20.00 3.39
N ALA A 192 6.90 21.18 3.24
CA ALA A 192 7.58 21.87 4.34
C ALA A 192 6.73 23.05 4.87
N CYS A 193 6.31 22.91 6.14
CA CYS A 193 5.77 23.90 7.08
C CYS A 193 4.41 24.59 6.77
N TYR A 194 3.37 24.12 7.47
CA TYR A 194 2.07 24.79 7.66
C TYR A 194 2.03 25.75 8.87
N LEU A 195 3.17 26.02 9.52
CA LEU A 195 3.19 26.90 10.71
C LEU A 195 3.46 28.36 10.36
N PHE A 196 2.58 29.24 10.85
CA PHE A 196 2.89 30.65 11.08
C PHE A 196 4.25 30.77 11.79
N GLY A 197 5.23 31.43 11.16
CA GLY A 197 6.58 31.62 11.71
C GLY A 197 7.72 30.80 11.10
N CYS A 198 7.51 30.17 9.94
CA CYS A 198 8.60 29.51 9.23
C CYS A 198 9.69 30.51 8.76
N LYS A 199 10.91 30.38 9.32
CA LYS A 199 12.08 31.18 8.90
C LYS A 199 12.48 31.00 7.43
N ARG A 200 12.03 29.93 6.78
CA ARG A 200 12.30 29.64 5.36
C ARG A 200 11.55 30.59 4.41
N HIS A 201 10.45 31.19 4.85
CA HIS A 201 9.59 32.07 4.05
C HIS A 201 9.64 33.55 4.48
N ASN A 202 10.53 33.90 5.41
CA ASN A 202 10.83 35.28 5.83
C ASN A 202 9.59 36.18 6.02
N HIS A 203 8.59 35.69 6.75
CA HIS A 203 7.39 36.47 7.06
C HIS A 203 7.77 37.67 7.94
N LEU A 204 7.41 38.87 7.49
CA LEU A 204 7.71 40.17 8.12
C LEU A 204 7.28 40.28 9.59
N GLU A 205 6.35 39.42 10.02
CA GLU A 205 5.78 39.36 11.37
C GLU A 205 6.78 38.90 12.45
N TYR A 206 7.98 38.41 12.06
CA TYR A 206 8.98 37.84 12.98
C TYR A 206 10.34 38.57 12.97
N GLU A 207 10.44 39.74 12.34
CA GLU A 207 11.60 40.63 12.53
C GLU A 207 11.40 41.43 13.84
N LYS A 208 12.09 41.00 14.90
CA LYS A 208 12.31 41.79 16.13
C LYS A 208 13.78 42.17 16.24
#